data_AF-A0A925J4I0-F1
#
_entry.id   AF-A0A925J4I0-F1
#
_cell.length_a   1.000
_cell.length_b   1.000
_cell.length_c   1.000
_cell.angle_alpha   90.00
_cell.angle_beta   90.00
_cell.angle_gamma   90.00
#
_symmetry.space_group_name_H-M   'P 1'
#
loop_
_entity.id
_entity.type
_entity.pdbx_description
1 polymer ?
#
loop_
_entity_poly.entity_id
_entity_poly.type
_entity_poly.pdbx_seq_one_letter_code
_entity_poly.pdbx_strand_id
1 'polypeptide(L)'
;LYFSSNRDGSWDVYRVRQDGTGWSAPQKLPEGINTAADEWPGSVEAEGRFLLFSSIRAGGAGADDIYIACASGDGWRAPVMLGDSINTAAFEDTPLITPDGRYLLFGRHGGGHPAGPAGALHRRSADVVNRACD
;
A
#
# COMPACT_ATOMS: atom_id res chain seq x y z
N LEU A 1 3.40 -8.82 -9.96
CA LEU A 1 2.06 -8.37 -9.54
C LEU A 1 1.92 -8.55 -8.04
N TYR A 2 1.39 -7.54 -7.36
CA TYR A 2 0.97 -7.61 -5.96
C TYR A 2 -0.56 -7.53 -5.91
N PHE A 3 -1.20 -8.30 -5.03
CA PHE A 3 -2.65 -8.33 -4.89
C PHE A 3 -3.04 -8.78 -3.49
N SER A 4 -4.24 -8.40 -3.03
CA SER A 4 -4.79 -8.93 -1.78
C SER A 4 -5.60 -10.21 -2.00
N SER A 5 -5.57 -11.13 -1.04
CA SER A 5 -6.37 -12.36 -1.08
C SER A 5 -6.73 -12.80 0.34
N ASN A 6 -7.98 -13.20 0.55
CA ASN A 6 -8.45 -13.72 1.84
C ASN A 6 -8.40 -15.24 1.97
N ARG A 7 -7.55 -15.90 1.18
CA ARG A 7 -7.45 -17.38 1.13
C ARG A 7 -7.06 -18.01 2.46
N ASP A 8 -6.40 -17.25 3.34
CA ASP A 8 -5.93 -17.70 4.65
C ASP A 8 -6.74 -17.08 5.81
N GLY A 9 -7.89 -16.46 5.52
CA GLY A 9 -8.83 -15.93 6.52
C GLY A 9 -8.76 -14.42 6.79
N SER A 10 -7.73 -13.73 6.31
CA SER A 10 -7.51 -12.28 6.39
C SER A 10 -7.14 -11.71 5.01
N TRP A 11 -7.46 -10.45 4.71
CA TRP A 11 -7.01 -9.84 3.46
C TRP A 11 -5.51 -9.52 3.53
N ASP A 12 -4.69 -10.44 3.04
CA ASP A 12 -3.24 -10.29 3.03
C ASP A 12 -2.70 -9.95 1.64
N VAL A 13 -1.57 -9.28 1.59
CA VAL A 13 -0.81 -9.01 0.37
C VAL A 13 -0.01 -10.25 -0.06
N TYR A 14 -0.24 -10.66 -1.30
CA TYR A 14 0.51 -11.69 -2.02
C TYR A 14 1.25 -11.09 -3.21
N ARG A 15 2.29 -11.79 -3.64
CA ARG A 15 3.05 -11.50 -4.85
C ARG A 15 3.06 -12.71 -5.78
N VAL A 16 2.90 -12.44 -7.07
CA VAL A 16 3.32 -13.36 -8.15
C VAL A 16 4.36 -12.68 -9.03
N ARG A 17 5.35 -13.45 -9.45
CA ARG A 17 6.40 -13.03 -10.39
C ARG A 17 6.10 -13.61 -11.76
N GLN A 18 6.36 -12.84 -12.82
CA GLN A 18 6.30 -13.35 -14.18
C GLN A 18 7.66 -13.96 -14.52
N ASP A 19 7.70 -15.17 -15.07
CA ASP A 19 8.95 -15.90 -15.36
C ASP A 19 9.18 -16.16 -16.86
N GLY A 20 8.74 -15.23 -17.70
CA GLY A 20 8.89 -15.30 -19.17
C GLY A 20 7.92 -16.27 -19.85
N THR A 21 7.48 -17.32 -19.16
CA THR A 21 6.51 -18.31 -19.68
C THR A 21 5.17 -18.31 -18.96
N GLY A 22 5.10 -17.75 -17.75
CA GLY A 22 3.86 -17.64 -17.00
C GLY A 22 4.03 -16.82 -15.74
N TRP A 23 3.19 -17.12 -14.74
CA TRP A 23 3.21 -16.52 -13.42
C TRP A 23 3.57 -17.59 -12.39
N SER A 24 4.40 -17.21 -11.41
CA SER A 24 4.69 -18.06 -10.26
C SER A 24 3.44 -18.36 -9.44
N ALA A 25 3.52 -19.36 -8.56
CA ALA A 25 2.53 -19.52 -7.51
C ALA A 25 2.47 -18.24 -6.62
N PRO A 26 1.28 -17.88 -6.09
CA PRO A 26 1.15 -16.80 -5.12
C PRO A 26 2.01 -17.01 -3.88
N GLN A 27 2.83 -16.02 -3.56
CA GLN A 27 3.64 -15.97 -2.36
C GLN A 27 3.09 -14.91 -1.41
N LYS A 28 2.65 -15.31 -0.20
CA LYS A 28 2.27 -14.37 0.85
C LYS A 28 3.48 -13.53 1.25
N LEU A 29 3.32 -12.21 1.37
CA LEU A 29 4.39 -11.34 1.86
C LEU A 29 4.64 -11.56 3.36
N PRO A 30 5.86 -11.26 3.86
CA PRO A 30 6.22 -11.56 5.24
C PRO A 30 5.44 -10.73 6.26
N GLU A 31 5.57 -11.13 7.52
CA GLU A 31 5.12 -10.36 8.68
C GLU A 31 5.69 -8.94 8.64
N GLY A 32 4.87 -7.97 9.08
CA GLY A 32 5.18 -6.54 9.03
C GLY A 32 4.57 -5.87 7.80
N ILE A 33 4.64 -6.52 6.63
CA ILE A 33 3.77 -6.14 5.50
C ILE A 33 2.37 -6.62 5.80
N ASN A 34 2.22 -7.92 6.03
CA ASN A 34 0.97 -8.50 6.48
C ASN A 34 0.91 -8.50 8.01
N THR A 35 -0.25 -8.19 8.56
CA THR A 35 -0.49 -8.21 10.02
C THR A 35 -1.70 -9.06 10.36
N ALA A 36 -2.21 -8.98 11.58
CA ALA A 36 -3.51 -9.55 11.93
C ALA A 36 -4.69 -8.70 11.42
N ALA A 37 -4.40 -7.50 10.91
CA ALA A 37 -5.36 -6.61 10.26
C ALA A 37 -5.39 -6.89 8.75
N ASP A 38 -6.26 -6.19 8.02
CA ASP A 38 -6.34 -6.29 6.57
C ASP A 38 -5.36 -5.32 5.88
N GLU A 39 -4.85 -5.75 4.72
CA GLU A 39 -3.93 -5.01 3.87
C GLU A 39 -4.29 -5.08 2.37
N TRP A 40 -4.20 -3.94 1.69
CA TRP A 40 -4.48 -3.82 0.26
C TRP A 40 -3.31 -3.14 -0.48
N PRO A 41 -2.66 -3.83 -1.44
CA PRO A 41 -1.56 -3.23 -2.18
C PRO A 41 -2.10 -2.18 -3.17
N GLY A 42 -1.39 -1.05 -3.28
CA GLY A 42 -1.69 -0.01 -4.27
C GLY A 42 -0.69 -0.03 -5.41
N SER A 43 0.53 0.42 -5.14
CA SER A 43 1.54 0.65 -6.18
C SER A 43 2.91 0.15 -5.75
N VAL A 44 3.63 -0.41 -6.72
CA VAL A 44 5.04 -0.79 -6.58
C VAL A 44 5.84 0.07 -7.56
N GLU A 45 7.02 0.48 -7.16
CA GLU A 45 7.95 1.14 -8.07
C GLU A 45 8.51 0.15 -9.11
N ALA A 46 8.86 0.63 -10.30
CA ALA A 46 9.19 -0.21 -11.44
C ALA A 46 10.42 -1.10 -11.19
N GLU A 47 11.42 -0.58 -10.50
CA GLU A 47 12.64 -1.26 -10.09
C GLU A 47 12.47 -2.03 -8.77
N GLY A 48 11.27 -1.99 -8.17
CA GLY A 48 10.92 -2.70 -6.95
C GLY A 48 11.49 -2.09 -5.69
N ARG A 49 11.89 -0.80 -5.70
CA ARG A 49 12.48 -0.13 -4.53
C ARG A 49 11.52 -0.01 -3.35
N PHE A 50 10.22 0.13 -3.62
CA PHE A 50 9.20 0.23 -2.59
C PHE A 50 7.85 -0.36 -3.01
N LEU A 51 7.03 -0.66 -2.01
CA LEU A 51 5.62 -1.03 -2.10
C LEU A 51 4.79 -0.03 -1.28
N LEU A 52 3.80 0.58 -1.90
CA LEU A 52 2.74 1.34 -1.27
C LEU A 52 1.51 0.46 -1.10
N PHE A 53 0.89 0.51 0.08
CA PHE A 53 -0.30 -0.25 0.42
C PHE A 53 -1.11 0.47 1.49
N SER A 54 -2.40 0.18 1.61
CA SER A 54 -3.22 0.63 2.73
C SER A 54 -3.45 -0.49 3.75
N SER A 55 -3.67 -0.12 5.01
CA SER A 55 -3.90 -1.06 6.11
C SER A 55 -4.72 -0.44 7.22
N ILE A 56 -5.54 -1.27 7.88
CA ILE A 56 -6.31 -0.93 9.09
C ILE A 56 -5.56 -1.31 10.38
N ARG A 57 -4.22 -1.46 10.31
CA ARG A 57 -3.39 -1.85 11.46
C ARG A 57 -3.46 -0.84 12.60
N ALA A 58 -3.35 -1.34 13.83
CA ALA A 58 -3.36 -0.51 15.02
C ALA A 58 -2.21 0.53 15.03
N GLY A 59 -2.50 1.72 15.57
CA GLY A 59 -1.55 2.84 15.59
C GLY A 59 -1.57 3.72 14.35
N GLY A 60 -2.50 3.47 13.43
CA GLY A 60 -2.82 4.33 12.29
C GLY A 60 -3.41 5.70 12.66
N ALA A 61 -3.47 6.61 11.69
CA ALA A 61 -4.05 7.94 11.87
C ALA A 61 -5.59 7.93 11.74
N GLY A 62 -6.15 6.93 11.05
CA GLY A 62 -7.56 6.87 10.74
C GLY A 62 -8.09 5.45 10.62
N ALA A 63 -8.99 5.27 9.66
CA ALA A 63 -9.59 3.97 9.41
C ALA A 63 -8.67 3.10 8.55
N ASP A 64 -8.40 3.55 7.32
CA ASP A 64 -7.39 2.97 6.43
C ASP A 64 -6.28 3.99 6.26
N ASP A 65 -5.03 3.59 6.49
CA ASP A 65 -3.87 4.46 6.32
C ASP A 65 -2.94 3.91 5.25
N ILE A 66 -2.28 4.81 4.51
CA ILE A 66 -1.28 4.47 3.50
C ILE A 66 0.09 4.31 4.15
N TYR A 67 0.72 3.16 3.89
CA TYR A 67 2.06 2.79 4.33
C TYR A 67 2.99 2.62 3.13
N ILE A 68 4.28 2.81 3.38
CA ILE A 68 5.36 2.47 2.45
C ILE A 68 6.27 1.42 3.08
N ALA A 69 6.56 0.37 2.32
CA ALA A 69 7.60 -0.59 2.64
C ALA A 69 8.74 -0.47 1.63
N CYS A 70 9.97 -0.38 2.12
CA CYS A 70 11.14 -0.27 1.27
C CYS A 70 11.82 -1.64 1.13
N ALA A 71 12.26 -1.98 -0.08
CA ALA A 71 12.98 -3.23 -0.32
C ALA A 71 14.30 -3.27 0.47
N SER A 72 14.67 -4.47 0.92
CA SER A 72 15.94 -4.74 1.61
C SER A 72 16.38 -6.17 1.32
N GLY A 73 17.35 -6.33 0.40
CA GLY A 73 17.74 -7.64 -0.12
C GLY A 73 16.55 -8.33 -0.80
N ASP A 74 16.26 -9.56 -0.42
CA ASP A 74 15.10 -10.32 -0.90
C ASP A 74 13.78 -9.99 -0.14
N GLY A 75 13.85 -9.13 0.87
CA GLY A 75 12.75 -8.80 1.77
C GLY A 75 12.38 -7.32 1.79
N TRP A 76 11.77 -6.90 2.90
CA TRP A 76 11.28 -5.54 3.13
C TRP A 76 11.77 -5.03 4.48
N ARG A 77 12.04 -3.73 4.57
CA ARG A 77 12.12 -3.01 5.84
C ARG A 77 10.73 -2.95 6.49
N ALA A 78 10.70 -2.72 7.79
CA ALA A 78 9.46 -2.44 8.51
C ALA A 78 8.71 -1.28 7.83
N PRO A 79 7.41 -1.43 7.50
CA PRO A 79 6.68 -0.37 6.82
C PRO A 79 6.50 0.87 7.69
N VAL A 80 6.47 2.02 7.04
CA VAL A 80 6.27 3.32 7.69
C VAL A 80 4.97 3.93 7.19
N MET A 81 4.14 4.42 8.11
CA MET A 81 2.94 5.18 7.77
C MET A 81 3.34 6.51 7.12
N LEU A 82 2.73 6.87 5.99
CA LEU A 82 2.96 8.19 5.43
C LEU A 82 2.36 9.27 6.36
N GLY A 83 3.05 10.40 6.50
CA GLY A 83 2.66 11.42 7.48
C GLY A 83 1.34 12.12 7.17
N ASP A 84 0.93 13.02 8.07
CA ASP A 84 -0.40 13.68 8.12
C ASP A 84 -0.80 14.50 6.88
N SER A 85 0.14 14.75 5.97
CA SER A 85 -0.18 15.35 4.66
C SER A 85 -0.90 14.38 3.71
N ILE A 86 -0.76 13.08 3.98
CA ILE A 86 -1.37 11.95 3.27
C ILE A 86 -2.48 11.33 4.13
N ASN A 87 -2.14 10.84 5.32
CA ASN A 87 -3.08 10.11 6.18
C ASN A 87 -3.82 11.05 7.13
N THR A 88 -5.10 10.80 7.35
CA THR A 88 -5.97 11.57 8.24
C THR A 88 -6.87 10.65 9.03
N ALA A 89 -7.84 11.18 9.79
CA ALA A 89 -8.85 10.35 10.45
C ALA A 89 -9.85 9.68 9.47
N ALA A 90 -9.70 9.92 8.16
CA ALA A 90 -10.54 9.36 7.12
C ALA A 90 -10.06 7.96 6.70
N PHE A 91 -10.58 7.46 5.59
CA PHE A 91 -10.04 6.31 4.89
C PHE A 91 -9.14 6.82 3.76
N GLU A 92 -7.87 6.45 3.78
CA GLU A 92 -6.93 6.66 2.69
C GLU A 92 -6.51 5.34 2.07
N ASP A 93 -6.83 5.17 0.79
CA ASP A 93 -6.65 3.90 0.09
C ASP A 93 -6.06 4.07 -1.31
N THR A 94 -5.88 2.94 -1.99
CA THR A 94 -5.53 2.87 -3.42
C THR A 94 -4.33 3.76 -3.84
N PRO A 95 -3.20 3.74 -3.09
CA PRO A 95 -2.07 4.63 -3.38
C PRO A 95 -1.42 4.28 -4.73
N LEU A 96 -1.20 5.30 -5.54
CA LEU A 96 -0.56 5.20 -6.85
C LEU A 96 0.51 6.28 -7.00
N ILE A 97 1.77 5.88 -7.19
CA ILE A 97 2.81 6.80 -7.62
C ILE A 97 2.78 6.96 -9.14
N THR A 98 2.94 8.19 -9.64
CA THR A 98 3.06 8.43 -11.08
C THR A 98 4.38 7.88 -11.62
N PRO A 99 4.45 7.43 -12.90
CA PRO A 99 5.67 6.85 -13.46
C PRO A 99 6.90 7.78 -13.43
N ASP A 100 6.67 9.09 -13.43
CA ASP A 100 7.72 10.11 -13.33
C ASP A 100 8.13 10.43 -11.87
N GLY A 101 7.55 9.73 -10.89
CA GLY A 101 7.83 9.92 -9.47
C GLY A 101 7.43 11.28 -8.91
N ARG A 102 6.61 12.09 -9.62
CA ARG A 102 6.26 13.46 -9.19
C ARG A 102 5.06 13.51 -8.25
N TYR A 103 4.11 12.60 -8.41
CA TYR A 103 2.85 12.67 -7.66
C TYR A 103 2.48 11.34 -7.03
N LEU A 104 1.92 11.42 -5.82
CA LEU A 104 1.13 10.38 -5.20
C LEU A 104 -0.34 10.71 -5.43
N LEU A 105 -1.08 9.76 -6.00
CA LEU A 105 -2.53 9.75 -6.12
C LEU A 105 -3.10 8.74 -5.13
N PHE A 106 -4.23 9.06 -4.49
CA PHE A 106 -4.88 8.17 -3.54
C PHE A 106 -6.35 8.54 -3.35
N GLY A 107 -7.16 7.56 -2.97
CA GLY A 107 -8.55 7.80 -2.58
C GLY A 107 -8.62 8.34 -1.16
N ARG A 108 -9.56 9.26 -0.91
CA ARG A 108 -9.95 9.64 0.44
C ARG A 108 -11.47 9.68 0.58
N HIS A 109 -12.01 9.04 1.60
CA HIS A 109 -13.45 9.05 1.89
C HIS A 109 -13.74 9.11 3.39
N GLY A 110 -14.81 9.81 3.76
CA GLY A 110 -15.20 9.98 5.16
C GLY A 110 -16.20 8.91 5.60
N GLY A 111 -15.87 8.17 6.67
CA GLY A 111 -16.81 7.41 7.50
C GLY A 111 -17.54 6.22 6.85
N GLY A 112 -17.11 5.00 7.19
CA GLY A 112 -17.82 3.74 6.95
C GLY A 112 -17.70 3.20 5.51
N HIS A 113 -17.36 1.91 5.41
CA HIS A 113 -17.35 1.05 4.23
C HIS A 113 -18.35 1.40 3.09
N PRO A 114 -18.11 0.91 1.86
CA PRO A 114 -17.90 1.65 0.61
C PRO A 114 -19.17 2.29 -0.04
N ALA A 115 -20.25 2.51 0.71
CA ALA A 115 -21.47 3.16 0.22
C ALA A 115 -21.59 4.65 0.65
N GLY A 116 -20.58 5.19 1.34
CA GLY A 116 -20.47 6.62 1.65
C GLY A 116 -20.33 7.48 0.39
N PRO A 117 -20.49 8.82 0.49
CA PRO A 117 -20.38 9.72 -0.66
C PRO A 117 -19.05 9.46 -1.39
N ALA A 118 -19.11 9.42 -2.73
CA ALA A 118 -18.02 9.00 -3.59
C ALA A 118 -16.68 9.58 -3.11
N GLY A 119 -15.73 8.69 -2.78
CA GLY A 119 -14.40 9.09 -2.36
C GLY A 119 -13.79 10.05 -3.37
N ALA A 120 -13.10 11.07 -2.87
CA ALA A 120 -12.40 12.00 -3.72
C ALA A 120 -11.05 11.43 -4.10
N LEU A 121 -10.63 11.64 -5.35
CA LEU A 121 -9.24 11.39 -5.75
C LEU A 121 -8.39 12.57 -5.29
N HIS A 122 -7.36 12.29 -4.50
CA HIS A 122 -6.40 13.27 -4.03
C HIS A 122 -5.07 13.15 -4.76
N ARG A 123 -4.36 14.28 -4.85
CA ARG A 123 -3.00 14.39 -5.37
C ARG A 123 -2.11 15.10 -4.38
N ARG A 124 -0.91 14.58 -4.16
CA ARG A 124 0.17 15.19 -3.37
C ARG A 124 1.51 15.05 -4.09
N SER A 125 2.49 15.87 -3.69
CA SER A 125 3.87 15.63 -4.11
C SER A 125 4.32 14.26 -3.62
N ALA A 126 5.05 13.51 -4.45
CA ALA A 126 5.63 12.23 -4.07
C ALA A 126 6.93 12.36 -3.26
N ASP A 127 7.35 13.57 -2.86
CA ASP A 127 8.58 13.78 -2.07
C ASP A 127 8.63 12.97 -0.77
N VAL A 128 7.47 12.68 -0.17
CA VAL A 128 7.40 11.83 1.04
C VAL A 128 7.68 10.36 0.71
N VAL A 129 7.24 9.88 -0.46
CA VAL A 129 7.49 8.52 -0.94
C VAL A 129 8.95 8.39 -1.37
N ASN A 130 9.43 9.35 -2.17
CA ASN A 130 10.78 9.33 -2.72
C ASN A 130 11.86 9.33 -1.64
N ARG A 131 11.65 10.07 -0.54
CA ARG A 131 12.60 10.14 0.58
C ARG A 131 12.48 9.01 1.59
N ALA A 132 11.38 8.26 1.60
CA ALA A 132 11.15 7.24 2.63
C ALA A 132 12.07 6.02 2.49
N CYS A 133 12.60 5.79 1.29
CA CYS A 133 13.46 4.63 1.01
C CYS A 133 14.93 4.99 0.72
N ASP A 134 15.27 6.27 0.77
CA ASP A 134 16.67 6.73 0.73
C ASP A 134 17.44 6.39 2.03
#